data_AF-A0A9W9ASS0-F1
#
_entry.id   AF-A0A9W9ASS0-F1
#
_cell.length_a   1.000
_cell.length_b   1.000
_cell.length_c   1.000
_cell.angle_alpha   90.00
_cell.angle_beta   90.00
_cell.angle_gamma   90.00
#
_symmetry.space_group_name_H-M   'P 1'
#
loop_
_entity.id
_entity.type
_entity.pdbx_description
1 polymer ?
#
loop_
_entity_poly.entity_id
_entity_poly.type
_entity_poly.pdbx_seq_one_letter_code
_entity_poly.pdbx_strand_id
1 'polypeptide(L)'
;MHGVRQARQTREALEAKRIKEQSKLHDYLALTDDVLSRKNQNDWSRRALQATTQLLQVNPEFYTVWNYRRRILVNGIFPESTPEQIKDLLNDDLSLTMAALKIHPKVYWIWTHRGWCLNNVPSGPGTGDDGDPRGWEKDFWNQELFVVEKLLDADPRNFHAWSYRRIVLSSLPVPRPETSELAYTTRKIESNFSNFSAWHQRSKVLSSLWTEGLLDERESKEKEFDLVQNAMYTDPKDQSVWIYHRWLVGAGDDIGILEREIAVIQSLLDEEPDSKWCMESLVHYKRLLLRNHASLVDHSNLTRDCINLLEQLRKVDPGRKARYSEIGEVITNLTVLSI
;
A
#
# COMPACT_ATOMS: atom_id res chain seq x y z
N MET A 1 18.11 1.40 5.72
CA MET A 1 18.60 0.59 6.87
C MET A 1 17.50 0.47 7.92
N HIS A 2 16.95 -0.73 8.13
CA HIS A 2 16.05 -1.03 9.26
C HIS A 2 16.46 -2.37 9.90
N GLY A 3 16.34 -2.48 11.22
CA GLY A 3 16.43 -3.77 11.93
C GLY A 3 17.82 -4.25 12.35
N VAL A 4 18.82 -3.37 12.49
CA VAL A 4 20.14 -3.78 13.01
C VAL A 4 19.99 -4.15 14.49
N ARG A 5 20.00 -5.45 14.80
CA ARG A 5 20.09 -5.94 16.18
C ARG A 5 21.42 -5.48 16.77
N GLN A 6 21.37 -4.62 17.78
CA GLN A 6 22.55 -4.24 18.55
C GLN A 6 22.92 -5.40 19.48
N ALA A 7 23.79 -6.29 18.99
CA ALA A 7 24.48 -7.27 19.84
C ALA A 7 25.81 -6.67 20.30
N ARG A 8 26.16 -6.84 21.58
CA ARG A 8 27.50 -6.52 22.09
C ARG A 8 28.50 -7.49 21.46
N GLN A 9 29.28 -7.02 20.49
CA GLN A 9 30.32 -7.82 19.82
C GLN A 9 31.68 -7.60 20.50
N THR A 10 32.50 -8.65 20.60
CA THR A 10 33.87 -8.54 21.09
C THR A 10 34.72 -7.70 20.13
N ARG A 11 35.80 -7.09 20.63
CA ARG A 11 36.72 -6.29 19.79
C ARG A 11 37.29 -7.12 18.62
N GLU A 12 37.66 -8.37 18.88
CA GLU A 12 38.16 -9.31 17.87
C GLU A 12 37.13 -9.62 16.78
N ALA A 13 35.85 -9.82 17.17
CA ALA A 13 34.78 -10.05 16.20
C ALA A 13 34.48 -8.81 15.34
N LEU A 14 34.61 -7.60 15.91
CA LEU A 14 34.50 -6.34 15.17
C LEU A 14 35.65 -6.15 14.19
N GLU A 15 36.89 -6.44 14.60
CA GLU A 15 38.09 -6.38 13.76
C GLU A 15 37.98 -7.35 12.58
N ALA A 16 37.64 -8.61 12.84
CA ALA A 16 37.47 -9.63 11.79
C ALA A 16 36.33 -9.29 10.82
N LYS A 17 35.22 -8.73 11.33
CA LYS A 17 34.12 -8.23 10.50
C LYS A 17 34.58 -7.06 9.62
N ARG A 18 35.34 -6.12 10.17
CA ARG A 18 35.88 -4.96 9.44
C ARG A 18 36.81 -5.39 8.30
N ILE A 19 37.72 -6.34 8.54
CA ILE A 19 38.62 -6.87 7.49
C ILE A 19 37.80 -7.52 6.36
N LYS A 20 36.80 -8.34 6.71
CA LYS A 20 35.91 -8.97 5.71
C LYS A 20 35.10 -7.95 4.92
N GLU A 21 34.61 -6.90 5.57
CA GLU A 21 33.89 -5.79 4.93
C GLU A 21 34.81 -4.97 4.02
N GLN A 22 36.08 -4.78 4.38
CA GLN A 22 37.05 -4.07 3.56
C GLN A 22 37.36 -4.79 2.25
N SER A 23 37.56 -6.12 2.28
CA SER A 23 37.73 -6.91 1.05
C SER A 23 36.50 -6.82 0.15
N LYS A 24 35.31 -7.00 0.72
CA LYS A 24 34.05 -6.87 -0.04
C LYS A 24 33.85 -5.48 -0.62
N LEU A 25 34.24 -4.44 0.11
CA LEU A 25 34.17 -3.07 -0.35
C LEU A 25 35.11 -2.84 -1.53
N HIS A 26 36.32 -3.38 -1.48
CA HIS A 26 37.27 -3.30 -2.59
C HIS A 26 36.69 -3.94 -3.86
N ASP A 27 36.16 -5.16 -3.75
CA ASP A 27 35.54 -5.88 -4.89
C ASP A 27 34.32 -5.12 -5.43
N TYR A 28 33.49 -4.57 -4.54
CA TYR A 28 32.33 -3.76 -4.91
C TYR A 28 32.71 -2.48 -5.66
N LEU A 29 33.75 -1.77 -5.19
CA LEU A 29 34.23 -0.55 -5.83
C LEU A 29 34.83 -0.87 -7.21
N ALA A 30 35.65 -1.91 -7.32
CA ALA A 30 36.22 -2.34 -8.60
C ALA A 30 35.13 -2.70 -9.63
N LEU A 31 34.11 -3.46 -9.21
CA LEU A 31 32.97 -3.80 -10.06
C LEU A 31 32.14 -2.56 -10.44
N THR A 32 31.96 -1.63 -9.50
CA THR A 32 31.28 -0.36 -9.76
C THR A 32 32.02 0.45 -10.82
N ASP A 33 33.34 0.59 -10.70
CA ASP A 33 34.16 1.32 -11.65
C ASP A 33 34.14 0.69 -13.05
N ASP A 34 34.22 -0.65 -13.15
CA ASP A 34 34.08 -1.37 -14.43
C ASP A 34 32.71 -1.10 -15.07
N VAL A 35 31.61 -1.28 -14.34
CA VAL A 35 30.25 -1.06 -14.87
C VAL A 35 30.03 0.40 -15.30
N LEU A 36 30.50 1.37 -14.52
CA LEU A 36 30.36 2.78 -14.86
C LEU A 36 31.24 3.19 -16.04
N SER A 37 32.44 2.62 -16.16
CA SER A 37 33.32 2.82 -17.31
C SER A 37 32.69 2.30 -18.59
N ARG A 38 32.17 1.07 -18.58
CA ARG A 38 31.40 0.46 -19.70
C ARG A 38 30.20 1.31 -20.10
N LYS A 39 29.44 1.80 -19.12
CA LYS A 39 28.32 2.73 -19.35
C LYS A 39 28.77 3.98 -20.10
N ASN A 40 29.88 4.60 -19.68
CA ASN A 40 30.39 5.83 -20.29
C ASN A 40 30.92 5.59 -21.71
N GLN A 41 31.35 4.36 -22.01
CA GLN A 41 31.77 3.94 -23.35
C GLN A 41 30.60 3.45 -24.23
N ASN A 42 29.36 3.46 -23.72
CA ASN A 42 28.20 2.89 -24.40
C ASN A 42 28.40 1.42 -24.80
N ASP A 43 29.05 0.62 -23.95
CA ASP A 43 29.19 -0.83 -24.15
C ASP A 43 27.82 -1.50 -23.95
N TRP A 44 27.21 -1.99 -25.05
CA TRP A 44 25.93 -2.70 -25.05
C TRP A 44 26.09 -4.22 -25.14
N SER A 45 27.26 -4.75 -24.79
CA SER A 45 27.55 -6.18 -24.92
C SER A 45 26.86 -7.04 -23.85
N ARG A 46 26.79 -8.36 -24.13
CA ARG A 46 26.36 -9.37 -23.14
C ARG A 46 27.25 -9.39 -21.88
N ARG A 47 28.54 -9.05 -22.03
CA ARG A 47 29.47 -8.93 -20.89
C ARG A 47 29.09 -7.76 -20.00
N ALA A 48 28.73 -6.61 -20.58
CA ALA A 48 28.21 -5.49 -19.82
C ALA A 48 26.90 -5.86 -19.10
N LEU A 49 25.99 -6.59 -19.77
CA LEU A 49 24.76 -7.07 -19.12
C LEU A 49 25.07 -7.94 -17.90
N GLN A 50 26.01 -8.89 -18.01
CA GLN A 50 26.42 -9.75 -16.92
C GLN A 50 27.05 -8.97 -15.75
N ALA A 51 27.87 -7.97 -16.04
CA ALA A 51 28.46 -7.09 -15.03
C ALA A 51 27.36 -6.30 -14.27
N THR A 52 26.32 -5.82 -14.95
CA THR A 52 25.16 -5.21 -14.26
C THR A 52 24.43 -6.20 -13.36
N THR A 53 24.28 -7.48 -13.78
CA THR A 53 23.67 -8.52 -12.92
C THR A 53 24.45 -8.69 -11.62
N GLN A 54 25.78 -8.84 -11.73
CA GLN A 54 26.66 -9.02 -10.56
C GLN A 54 26.56 -7.81 -9.62
N LEU A 55 26.57 -6.58 -10.16
CA LEU A 55 26.52 -5.38 -9.35
C LEU A 55 25.16 -5.21 -8.66
N LEU A 56 24.06 -5.53 -9.35
CA LEU A 56 22.70 -5.43 -8.79
C LEU A 56 22.38 -6.51 -7.76
N GLN A 57 23.03 -7.68 -7.83
CA GLN A 57 22.97 -8.69 -6.77
C GLN A 57 23.59 -8.18 -5.46
N VAL A 58 24.58 -7.29 -5.54
CA VAL A 58 25.23 -6.68 -4.37
C VAL A 58 24.51 -5.41 -3.91
N ASN A 59 24.10 -4.54 -4.85
CA ASN A 59 23.43 -3.29 -4.56
C ASN A 59 22.25 -3.04 -5.52
N PRO A 60 21.04 -3.55 -5.21
CA PRO A 60 19.85 -3.32 -6.02
C PRO A 60 19.30 -1.89 -5.92
N GLU A 61 19.79 -1.05 -5.00
CA GLU A 61 19.40 0.36 -4.90
C GLU A 61 20.10 1.25 -5.94
N PHE A 62 21.10 0.72 -6.65
CA PHE A 62 21.89 1.50 -7.60
C PHE A 62 21.14 1.77 -8.92
N TYR A 63 20.28 2.79 -8.90
CA TYR A 63 19.38 3.14 -10.01
C TYR A 63 20.07 3.36 -11.36
N THR A 64 21.29 3.91 -11.36
CA THR A 64 22.07 4.13 -12.58
C THR A 64 22.39 2.82 -13.30
N VAL A 65 22.60 1.73 -12.56
CA VAL A 65 22.89 0.41 -13.11
C VAL A 65 21.63 -0.21 -13.71
N TRP A 66 20.45 -0.05 -13.10
CA TRP A 66 19.17 -0.46 -13.71
C TRP A 66 18.90 0.29 -15.02
N ASN A 67 19.15 1.61 -15.05
CA ASN A 67 19.04 2.40 -16.27
C ASN A 67 20.00 1.91 -17.36
N TYR A 68 21.25 1.63 -16.98
CA TYR A 68 22.24 1.11 -17.91
C TYR A 68 21.86 -0.27 -18.43
N ARG A 69 21.40 -1.18 -17.56
CA ARG A 69 20.89 -2.51 -17.93
C ARG A 69 19.81 -2.43 -19.01
N ARG A 70 18.81 -1.55 -18.84
CA ARG A 70 17.77 -1.33 -19.86
C ARG A 70 18.35 -0.82 -21.19
N ARG A 71 19.31 0.09 -21.15
CA ARG A 71 19.97 0.58 -22.37
C ARG A 71 20.77 -0.51 -23.09
N ILE A 72 21.45 -1.40 -22.36
CA ILE A 72 22.14 -2.56 -22.94
C ILE A 72 21.12 -3.46 -23.67
N LEU A 73 20.00 -3.78 -23.01
CA LEU A 73 18.94 -4.60 -23.59
C LEU A 73 18.37 -3.96 -24.87
N VAL A 74 17.99 -2.69 -24.82
CA VAL A 74 17.33 -1.99 -25.94
C VAL A 74 18.28 -1.68 -27.10
N ASN A 75 19.50 -1.21 -26.82
CA ASN A 75 20.39 -0.69 -27.86
C ASN A 75 21.34 -1.75 -28.45
N GLY A 76 21.58 -2.86 -27.73
CA GLY A 76 22.50 -3.91 -28.17
C GLY A 76 21.81 -5.24 -28.37
N ILE A 77 21.17 -5.75 -27.32
CA ILE A 77 20.75 -7.17 -27.30
C ILE A 77 19.46 -7.39 -28.09
N PHE A 78 18.41 -6.59 -27.87
CA PHE A 78 17.12 -6.76 -28.56
C PHE A 78 17.22 -6.65 -30.08
N PRO A 79 17.95 -5.67 -30.67
CA PRO A 79 18.08 -5.57 -32.12
C PRO A 79 18.69 -6.81 -32.81
N GLU A 80 19.49 -7.58 -32.08
CA GLU A 80 20.17 -8.79 -32.58
C GLU A 80 19.44 -10.09 -32.18
N SER A 81 18.27 -10.00 -31.54
CA SER A 81 17.57 -11.14 -30.96
C SER A 81 16.22 -11.40 -31.65
N THR A 82 15.80 -12.67 -31.71
CA THR A 82 14.43 -13.03 -32.12
C THR A 82 13.41 -12.70 -31.02
N PRO A 83 12.10 -12.59 -31.33
CA PRO A 83 11.06 -12.39 -30.32
C PRO A 83 11.11 -13.42 -29.17
N GLU A 84 11.38 -14.69 -29.46
CA GLU A 84 11.50 -15.76 -28.46
C GLU A 84 12.71 -15.51 -27.55
N GLN A 85 13.84 -15.11 -28.11
CA GLN A 85 15.04 -14.78 -27.34
C GLN A 85 14.81 -13.55 -26.45
N ILE A 86 14.10 -12.53 -26.95
CA ILE A 86 13.72 -11.35 -26.14
C ILE A 86 12.80 -11.79 -25.00
N LYS A 87 11.79 -12.62 -25.28
CA LYS A 87 10.88 -13.16 -24.26
C LYS A 87 11.63 -13.91 -23.16
N ASP A 88 12.60 -14.76 -23.53
CA ASP A 88 13.40 -15.53 -22.57
C ASP A 88 14.31 -14.61 -21.74
N LEU A 89 14.96 -13.61 -22.36
CA LEU A 89 15.76 -12.60 -21.65
C LEU A 89 14.93 -11.78 -20.65
N LEU A 90 13.71 -11.40 -21.02
CA LEU A 90 12.79 -10.71 -20.12
C LEU A 90 12.37 -11.60 -18.95
N ASN A 91 12.14 -12.89 -19.19
CA ASN A 91 11.83 -13.86 -18.14
C ASN A 91 13.01 -14.06 -17.17
N ASP A 92 14.24 -14.06 -17.66
CA ASP A 92 15.46 -14.06 -16.83
C ASP A 92 15.55 -12.81 -15.95
N ASP A 93 15.24 -11.62 -16.49
CA ASP A 93 15.21 -10.37 -15.74
C ASP A 93 14.05 -10.32 -14.72
N LEU A 94 12.90 -10.91 -15.03
CA LEU A 94 11.83 -11.12 -14.06
C LEU A 94 12.27 -12.08 -12.95
N SER A 95 13.08 -13.08 -13.24
CA SER A 95 13.64 -13.98 -12.23
C SER A 95 14.67 -13.26 -11.34
N LEU A 96 15.54 -12.43 -11.94
CA LEU A 96 16.48 -11.56 -11.23
C LEU A 96 15.76 -10.61 -10.27
N THR A 97 14.73 -9.90 -10.76
CA THR A 97 13.96 -8.96 -9.93
C THR A 97 13.21 -9.70 -8.82
N MET A 98 12.68 -10.91 -9.08
CA MET A 98 12.01 -11.69 -8.03
C MET A 98 12.99 -12.13 -6.93
N ALA A 99 14.20 -12.56 -7.30
CA ALA A 99 15.25 -12.88 -6.32
C ALA A 99 15.61 -11.65 -5.47
N ALA A 100 15.71 -10.47 -6.10
CA ALA A 100 15.99 -9.22 -5.40
C ALA A 100 14.81 -8.79 -4.50
N LEU A 101 13.54 -8.92 -4.93
CA LEU A 101 12.36 -8.56 -4.11
C LEU A 101 12.22 -9.41 -2.85
N LYS A 102 12.65 -10.67 -2.87
CA LYS A 102 12.64 -11.53 -1.66
C LYS A 102 13.54 -10.98 -0.55
N ILE A 103 14.59 -10.26 -0.89
CA ILE A 103 15.58 -9.71 0.06
C ILE A 103 15.33 -8.21 0.30
N HIS A 104 14.96 -7.48 -0.76
CA HIS A 104 14.84 -6.03 -0.81
C HIS A 104 13.46 -5.58 -1.34
N PRO A 105 12.34 -5.96 -0.69
CA PRO A 105 10.97 -5.75 -1.21
C PRO A 105 10.55 -4.27 -1.25
N LYS A 106 11.35 -3.36 -0.70
CA LYS A 106 11.08 -1.92 -0.59
C LYS A 106 12.00 -1.04 -1.45
N VAL A 107 12.67 -1.64 -2.43
CA VAL A 107 13.52 -0.89 -3.37
C VAL A 107 12.73 -0.57 -4.63
N TYR A 108 12.47 0.72 -4.84
CA TYR A 108 11.71 1.24 -5.98
C TYR A 108 12.18 0.69 -7.34
N TRP A 109 13.50 0.65 -7.55
CA TRP A 109 14.08 0.34 -8.85
C TRP A 109 13.78 -1.08 -9.32
N ILE A 110 13.66 -2.03 -8.39
CA ILE A 110 13.31 -3.41 -8.71
C ILE A 110 11.89 -3.48 -9.27
N TRP A 111 10.92 -2.84 -8.60
CA TRP A 111 9.53 -2.77 -9.05
C TRP A 111 9.39 -2.08 -10.41
N THR A 112 10.09 -0.95 -10.59
CA THR A 112 10.05 -0.22 -11.88
C THR A 112 10.68 -1.02 -13.02
N HIS A 113 11.77 -1.75 -12.77
CA HIS A 113 12.41 -2.59 -13.77
C HIS A 113 11.55 -3.80 -14.13
N ARG A 114 10.86 -4.37 -13.13
CA ARG A 114 9.89 -5.46 -13.34
C ARG A 114 8.75 -5.03 -14.25
N GLY A 115 8.13 -3.88 -13.99
CA GLY A 115 7.12 -3.28 -14.87
C GLY A 115 7.66 -2.94 -16.27
N TRP A 116 8.90 -2.46 -16.37
CA TRP A 116 9.55 -2.25 -17.66
C TRP A 116 9.69 -3.55 -18.46
N CYS A 117 10.05 -4.67 -17.82
CA CYS A 117 10.14 -5.95 -18.51
C CYS A 117 8.80 -6.37 -19.12
N LEU A 118 7.71 -6.25 -18.35
CA LEU A 118 6.36 -6.60 -18.80
C LEU A 118 5.90 -5.75 -19.99
N ASN A 119 6.22 -4.45 -19.99
CA ASN A 119 5.90 -3.54 -21.09
C ASN A 119 6.74 -3.75 -22.36
N ASN A 120 7.78 -4.60 -22.31
CA ASN A 120 8.66 -4.88 -23.46
C ASN A 120 8.50 -6.32 -23.97
N VAL A 121 7.52 -7.08 -23.45
CA VAL A 121 7.22 -8.43 -23.96
C VAL A 121 6.79 -8.33 -25.43
N PRO A 122 7.46 -9.06 -26.36
CA PRO A 122 7.08 -9.02 -27.76
C PRO A 122 5.77 -9.76 -28.01
N SER A 123 5.15 -9.50 -29.16
CA SER A 123 4.03 -10.30 -29.65
C SER A 123 4.44 -11.74 -29.90
N GLY A 124 3.58 -12.69 -29.53
CA GLY A 124 3.82 -14.12 -29.72
C GLY A 124 2.67 -14.98 -29.18
N PRO A 125 2.63 -16.26 -29.55
CA PRO A 125 1.54 -17.18 -29.23
C PRO A 125 1.53 -17.52 -27.74
N GLY A 126 0.39 -17.35 -27.07
CA GLY A 126 0.23 -17.63 -25.65
C GLY A 126 -0.06 -19.10 -25.35
N THR A 127 -0.31 -19.40 -24.09
CA THR A 127 -0.77 -20.73 -23.65
C THR A 127 -2.17 -21.10 -24.14
N GLY A 128 -2.94 -20.11 -24.60
CA GLY A 128 -4.24 -20.31 -25.25
C GLY A 128 -4.11 -20.54 -26.76
N ASP A 129 -4.89 -21.47 -27.30
CA ASP A 129 -4.98 -21.75 -28.75
C ASP A 129 -6.02 -20.83 -29.44
N ASP A 130 -5.93 -19.52 -29.15
CA ASP A 130 -6.86 -18.51 -29.69
C ASP A 130 -6.28 -17.76 -30.91
N GLY A 131 -5.02 -18.04 -31.26
CA GLY A 131 -4.31 -17.35 -32.34
C GLY A 131 -4.04 -15.85 -32.06
N ASP A 132 -4.23 -15.37 -30.82
CA ASP A 132 -4.02 -13.97 -30.48
C ASP A 132 -2.50 -13.64 -30.45
N PRO A 133 -2.02 -12.68 -31.27
CA PRO A 133 -0.61 -12.29 -31.27
C PRO A 133 -0.15 -11.64 -29.94
N ARG A 134 -1.06 -11.35 -29.00
CA ARG A 134 -0.75 -10.85 -27.64
C ARG A 134 -0.75 -11.96 -26.58
N GLY A 135 -0.68 -13.22 -26.99
CA GLY A 135 -0.75 -14.34 -26.06
C GLY A 135 0.35 -14.34 -24.99
N TRP A 136 1.62 -14.07 -25.36
CA TRP A 136 2.69 -13.90 -24.35
C TRP A 136 2.42 -12.74 -23.39
N GLU A 137 1.97 -11.60 -23.89
CA GLU A 137 1.63 -10.45 -23.06
C GLU A 137 0.55 -10.82 -22.02
N LYS A 138 -0.52 -11.50 -22.45
CA LYS A 138 -1.57 -12.00 -21.54
C LYS A 138 -0.99 -12.92 -20.47
N ASP A 139 -0.15 -13.88 -20.85
CA ASP A 139 0.44 -14.85 -19.92
C ASP A 139 1.32 -14.15 -18.88
N PHE A 140 2.18 -13.22 -19.31
CA PHE A 140 3.09 -12.47 -18.44
C PHE A 140 2.32 -11.61 -17.42
N TRP A 141 1.32 -10.84 -17.84
CA TRP A 141 0.54 -10.02 -16.90
C TRP A 141 -0.33 -10.84 -15.96
N ASN A 142 -0.91 -11.96 -16.41
CA ASN A 142 -1.67 -12.86 -15.55
C ASN A 142 -0.76 -13.52 -14.49
N GLN A 143 0.41 -13.98 -14.90
CA GLN A 143 1.42 -14.49 -13.97
C GLN A 143 1.86 -13.40 -12.99
N GLU A 144 2.01 -12.16 -13.47
CA GLU A 144 2.41 -11.05 -12.61
C GLU A 144 1.37 -10.72 -11.53
N LEU A 145 0.08 -10.82 -11.86
CA LEU A 145 -0.99 -10.67 -10.88
C LEU A 145 -0.84 -11.69 -9.75
N PHE A 146 -0.53 -12.95 -10.08
CA PHE A 146 -0.24 -13.98 -9.08
C PHE A 146 1.01 -13.63 -8.25
N VAL A 147 2.08 -13.14 -8.87
CA VAL A 147 3.32 -12.77 -8.17
C VAL A 147 3.07 -11.65 -7.16
N VAL A 148 2.38 -10.57 -7.55
CA VAL A 148 2.12 -9.45 -6.64
C VAL A 148 1.20 -9.88 -5.49
N GLU A 149 0.28 -10.81 -5.72
CA GLU A 149 -0.53 -11.39 -4.64
C GLU A 149 0.31 -12.14 -3.62
N LYS A 150 1.28 -12.94 -4.07
CA LYS A 150 2.22 -13.65 -3.18
C LYS A 150 3.13 -12.70 -2.41
N LEU A 151 3.55 -11.59 -3.02
CA LEU A 151 4.32 -10.57 -2.32
C LEU A 151 3.49 -9.85 -1.25
N LEU A 152 2.19 -9.65 -1.51
CA LEU A 152 1.23 -9.12 -0.52
C LEU A 152 0.78 -10.14 0.52
N ASP A 153 0.89 -11.44 0.25
CA ASP A 153 0.73 -12.48 1.28
C ASP A 153 1.91 -12.44 2.26
N ALA A 154 3.13 -12.20 1.76
CA ALA A 154 4.34 -12.14 2.58
C ALA A 154 4.48 -10.84 3.40
N ASP A 155 4.14 -9.69 2.82
CA ASP A 155 4.06 -8.41 3.54
C ASP A 155 2.76 -7.66 3.13
N PRO A 156 1.65 -7.86 3.87
CA PRO A 156 0.35 -7.28 3.53
C PRO A 156 0.32 -5.75 3.60
N ARG A 157 1.33 -5.12 4.21
CA ARG A 157 1.45 -3.66 4.34
C ARG A 157 2.51 -3.06 3.41
N ASN A 158 3.02 -3.85 2.46
CA ASN A 158 3.99 -3.35 1.48
C ASN A 158 3.30 -2.40 0.49
N PHE A 159 3.46 -1.10 0.70
CA PHE A 159 2.85 -0.08 -0.15
C PHE A 159 3.40 -0.11 -1.60
N HIS A 160 4.63 -0.59 -1.83
CA HIS A 160 5.15 -0.77 -3.18
C HIS A 160 4.39 -1.86 -3.91
N ALA A 161 4.16 -2.99 -3.25
CA ALA A 161 3.40 -4.11 -3.82
C ALA A 161 1.94 -3.72 -4.10
N TRP A 162 1.28 -2.99 -3.20
CA TRP A 162 -0.07 -2.46 -3.45
C TRP A 162 -0.12 -1.46 -4.61
N SER A 163 0.88 -0.57 -4.69
CA SER A 163 0.97 0.40 -5.80
C SER A 163 1.23 -0.31 -7.12
N TYR A 164 2.11 -1.30 -7.10
CA TYR A 164 2.45 -2.11 -8.26
C TYR A 164 1.27 -2.99 -8.70
N ARG A 165 0.47 -3.53 -7.77
CA ARG A 165 -0.77 -4.25 -8.08
C ARG A 165 -1.74 -3.39 -8.89
N ARG A 166 -1.91 -2.11 -8.53
CA ARG A 166 -2.77 -1.19 -9.31
C ARG A 166 -2.25 -1.03 -10.73
N ILE A 167 -0.92 -0.92 -10.91
CA ILE A 167 -0.30 -0.87 -12.24
C ILE A 167 -0.61 -2.15 -13.01
N VAL A 168 -0.35 -3.32 -12.42
CA VAL A 168 -0.65 -4.63 -13.03
C VAL A 168 -2.12 -4.72 -13.45
N LEU A 169 -3.07 -4.38 -12.58
CA LEU A 169 -4.50 -4.41 -12.89
C LEU A 169 -4.84 -3.47 -14.06
N SER A 170 -4.28 -2.25 -14.09
CA SER A 170 -4.52 -1.28 -15.17
C SER A 170 -3.84 -1.66 -16.49
N SER A 171 -2.82 -2.52 -16.46
CA SER A 171 -2.04 -2.95 -17.61
C SER A 171 -2.42 -4.33 -18.13
N LEU A 172 -3.38 -5.02 -17.50
CA LEU A 172 -3.86 -6.32 -17.98
C LEU A 172 -4.44 -6.17 -19.41
N PRO A 173 -4.01 -7.00 -20.38
CA PRO A 173 -4.56 -6.97 -21.74
C PRO A 173 -6.05 -7.31 -21.78
N VAL A 174 -6.52 -8.09 -20.80
CA VAL A 174 -7.93 -8.41 -20.57
C VAL A 174 -8.29 -7.90 -19.17
N PRO A 175 -9.06 -6.81 -19.07
CA PRO A 175 -9.50 -6.27 -17.78
C PRO A 175 -10.26 -7.32 -16.97
N ARG A 176 -10.03 -7.31 -15.65
CA ARG A 176 -10.84 -8.11 -14.72
C ARG A 176 -12.18 -7.43 -14.48
N PRO A 177 -13.22 -8.18 -14.08
CA PRO A 177 -14.45 -7.57 -13.59
C PRO A 177 -14.14 -6.61 -12.45
N GLU A 178 -14.79 -5.46 -12.44
CA GLU A 178 -14.62 -4.40 -11.45
C GLU A 178 -14.75 -4.87 -10.00
N THR A 179 -15.69 -5.79 -9.75
CA THR A 179 -15.94 -6.35 -8.41
C THR A 179 -14.87 -7.35 -7.96
N SER A 180 -13.98 -7.80 -8.84
CA SER A 180 -12.92 -8.75 -8.49
C SER A 180 -11.93 -8.18 -7.48
N GLU A 181 -11.65 -6.87 -7.55
CA GLU A 181 -10.76 -6.21 -6.58
C GLU A 181 -11.46 -6.00 -5.24
N LEU A 182 -12.79 -5.81 -5.21
CA LEU A 182 -13.56 -5.86 -3.97
C LEU A 182 -13.45 -7.24 -3.31
N ALA A 183 -13.60 -8.32 -4.08
CA ALA A 183 -13.43 -9.68 -3.56
C ALA A 183 -11.99 -9.92 -3.06
N TYR A 184 -10.98 -9.38 -3.74
CA TYR A 184 -9.59 -9.44 -3.28
C TYR A 184 -9.38 -8.71 -1.95
N THR A 185 -9.85 -7.47 -1.84
CA THR A 185 -9.72 -6.70 -0.59
C THR A 185 -10.50 -7.31 0.56
N THR A 186 -11.69 -7.88 0.32
CA THR A 186 -12.45 -8.65 1.32
C THR A 186 -11.59 -9.78 1.90
N ARG A 187 -11.01 -10.65 1.06
CA ARG A 187 -10.13 -11.75 1.54
C ARG A 187 -8.93 -11.23 2.34
N LYS A 188 -8.36 -10.09 1.96
CA LYS A 188 -7.22 -9.48 2.67
C LYS A 188 -7.60 -8.85 4.01
N ILE A 189 -8.84 -8.36 4.14
CA ILE A 189 -9.39 -7.85 5.38
C ILE A 189 -9.76 -9.00 6.31
N GLU A 190 -10.47 -10.02 5.81
CA GLU A 190 -10.87 -11.19 6.60
C GLU A 190 -9.68 -11.98 7.14
N SER A 191 -8.58 -12.04 6.39
CA SER A 191 -7.33 -12.67 6.87
C SER A 191 -6.57 -11.83 7.91
N ASN A 192 -6.76 -10.51 7.91
CA ASN A 192 -6.15 -9.60 8.88
C ASN A 192 -6.87 -8.23 8.84
N PHE A 193 -7.78 -7.99 9.78
CA PHE A 193 -8.54 -6.74 9.85
C PHE A 193 -7.64 -5.51 10.11
N SER A 194 -6.42 -5.69 10.63
CA SER A 194 -5.42 -4.63 10.79
C SER A 194 -4.64 -4.29 9.51
N ASN A 195 -5.03 -4.87 8.39
CA ASN A 195 -4.47 -4.53 7.09
C ASN A 195 -5.03 -3.21 6.57
N PHE A 196 -4.51 -2.09 7.08
CA PHE A 196 -4.87 -0.75 6.60
C PHE A 196 -4.75 -0.60 5.08
N SER A 197 -3.77 -1.25 4.45
CA SER A 197 -3.58 -1.16 3.01
C SER A 197 -4.73 -1.81 2.23
N ALA A 198 -5.33 -2.88 2.74
CA ALA A 198 -6.50 -3.51 2.14
C ALA A 198 -7.75 -2.62 2.29
N TRP A 199 -7.99 -2.04 3.47
CA TRP A 199 -9.06 -1.06 3.69
C TRP A 199 -8.92 0.15 2.77
N HIS A 200 -7.70 0.69 2.65
CA HIS A 200 -7.43 1.82 1.76
C HIS A 200 -7.65 1.47 0.28
N GLN A 201 -7.20 0.30 -0.17
CA GLN A 201 -7.45 -0.16 -1.54
C GLN A 201 -8.95 -0.33 -1.77
N ARG A 202 -9.69 -0.91 -0.82
CA ARG A 202 -11.14 -1.09 -0.90
C ARG A 202 -11.86 0.25 -1.03
N SER A 203 -11.46 1.24 -0.24
CA SER A 203 -12.04 2.58 -0.29
C SER A 203 -11.84 3.24 -1.67
N LYS A 204 -10.67 3.06 -2.28
CA LYS A 204 -10.38 3.56 -3.64
C LYS A 204 -11.22 2.88 -4.70
N VAL A 205 -11.39 1.57 -4.62
CA VAL A 205 -12.20 0.79 -5.57
C VAL A 205 -13.66 1.23 -5.47
N LEU A 206 -14.24 1.25 -4.26
CA LEU A 206 -15.61 1.70 -4.03
C LEU A 206 -15.85 3.12 -4.56
N SER A 207 -14.96 4.07 -4.25
CA SER A 207 -15.08 5.43 -4.78
C SER A 207 -15.08 5.49 -6.31
N SER A 208 -14.26 4.68 -6.98
CA SER A 208 -14.26 4.60 -8.46
C SER A 208 -15.60 4.07 -8.96
N LEU A 209 -16.08 2.95 -8.41
CA LEU A 209 -17.31 2.30 -8.84
C LEU A 209 -18.55 3.16 -8.61
N TRP A 210 -18.61 3.90 -7.49
CA TRP A 210 -19.69 4.85 -7.23
C TRP A 210 -19.64 6.02 -8.21
N THR A 211 -18.45 6.57 -8.48
CA THR A 211 -18.27 7.71 -9.41
C THR A 211 -18.66 7.32 -10.84
N GLU A 212 -18.35 6.10 -11.25
CA GLU A 212 -18.64 5.58 -12.59
C GLU A 212 -20.07 5.02 -12.73
N GLY A 213 -20.84 4.95 -11.63
CA GLY A 213 -22.21 4.43 -11.64
C GLY A 213 -22.30 2.91 -11.82
N LEU A 214 -21.22 2.19 -11.53
CA LEU A 214 -21.08 0.75 -11.74
C LEU A 214 -21.47 -0.08 -10.51
N LEU A 215 -21.68 0.60 -9.38
CA LEU A 215 -22.14 0.01 -8.13
C LEU A 215 -23.12 0.96 -7.45
N ASP A 216 -24.25 0.44 -6.97
CA ASP A 216 -25.21 1.22 -6.19
C ASP A 216 -24.58 1.67 -4.87
N GLU A 217 -24.41 2.98 -4.70
CA GLU A 217 -23.72 3.55 -3.54
C GLU A 217 -24.47 3.28 -2.23
N ARG A 218 -25.81 3.36 -2.24
CA ARG A 218 -26.60 3.22 -1.02
C ARG A 218 -26.59 1.77 -0.53
N GLU A 219 -26.87 0.82 -1.41
CA GLU A 219 -26.89 -0.60 -1.09
C GLU A 219 -25.49 -1.09 -0.67
N SER A 220 -24.45 -0.67 -1.41
CA SER A 220 -23.09 -1.09 -1.07
C SER A 220 -22.58 -0.47 0.23
N LYS A 221 -22.93 0.80 0.55
CA LYS A 221 -22.58 1.41 1.84
C LYS A 221 -23.14 0.63 3.03
N GLU A 222 -24.38 0.15 2.97
CA GLU A 222 -24.96 -0.65 4.05
C GLU A 222 -24.13 -1.92 4.31
N LYS A 223 -23.72 -2.64 3.25
CA LYS A 223 -22.83 -3.81 3.36
C LYS A 223 -21.46 -3.46 3.95
N GLU A 224 -20.94 -2.27 3.62
CA GLU A 224 -19.68 -1.79 4.18
C GLU A 224 -19.80 -1.40 5.65
N PHE A 225 -20.95 -0.86 6.09
CA PHE A 225 -21.22 -0.60 7.51
C PHE A 225 -21.25 -1.91 8.29
N ASP A 226 -21.94 -2.94 7.80
CA ASP A 226 -21.94 -4.27 8.43
C ASP A 226 -20.51 -4.83 8.56
N LEU A 227 -19.73 -4.74 7.48
CA LEU A 227 -18.34 -5.23 7.45
C LEU A 227 -17.44 -4.49 8.45
N VAL A 228 -17.48 -3.15 8.46
CA VAL A 228 -16.61 -2.35 9.32
C VAL A 228 -17.05 -2.43 10.78
N GLN A 229 -18.35 -2.49 11.06
CA GLN A 229 -18.86 -2.67 12.42
C GLN A 229 -18.39 -4.00 13.01
N ASN A 230 -18.50 -5.10 12.26
CA ASN A 230 -17.97 -6.41 12.70
C ASN A 230 -16.47 -6.32 13.04
N ALA A 231 -15.68 -5.61 12.22
CA ALA A 231 -14.27 -5.38 12.50
C ALA A 231 -14.04 -4.49 13.75
N MET A 232 -14.88 -3.47 13.98
CA MET A 232 -14.82 -2.59 15.15
C MET A 232 -15.07 -3.36 16.45
N TYR A 233 -16.07 -4.24 16.48
CA TYR A 233 -16.38 -5.09 17.63
C TYR A 233 -15.32 -6.19 17.84
N THR A 234 -14.66 -6.65 16.78
CA THR A 234 -13.62 -7.68 16.87
C THR A 234 -12.30 -7.13 17.44
N ASP A 235 -11.86 -5.95 17.00
CA ASP A 235 -10.70 -5.26 17.57
C ASP A 235 -10.95 -3.73 17.64
N PRO A 236 -11.55 -3.25 18.74
CA PRO A 236 -11.81 -1.83 18.95
C PRO A 236 -10.55 -0.96 18.99
N LYS A 237 -9.35 -1.55 19.15
CA LYS A 237 -8.08 -0.82 19.23
C LYS A 237 -7.48 -0.56 17.84
N ASP A 238 -7.99 -1.23 16.81
CA ASP A 238 -7.46 -1.15 15.45
C ASP A 238 -7.83 0.16 14.75
N GLN A 239 -6.86 1.06 14.70
CA GLN A 239 -6.97 2.35 14.02
C GLN A 239 -7.47 2.26 12.58
N SER A 240 -7.12 1.19 11.86
CA SER A 240 -7.41 1.05 10.43
C SER A 240 -8.92 1.06 10.17
N VAL A 241 -9.65 0.35 11.03
CA VAL A 241 -11.09 0.17 10.96
C VAL A 241 -11.80 1.50 11.19
N TRP A 242 -11.38 2.26 12.21
CA TRP A 242 -11.95 3.59 12.51
C TRP A 242 -11.69 4.63 11.42
N ILE A 243 -10.52 4.58 10.77
CA ILE A 243 -10.23 5.47 9.63
C ILE A 243 -11.13 5.12 8.44
N TYR A 244 -11.34 3.82 8.17
CA TYR A 244 -12.24 3.37 7.11
C TYR A 244 -13.69 3.76 7.40
N HIS A 245 -14.16 3.55 8.64
CA HIS A 245 -15.49 3.96 9.09
C HIS A 245 -15.74 5.46 8.90
N ARG A 246 -14.76 6.31 9.26
CA ARG A 246 -14.86 7.77 9.02
C ARG A 246 -14.93 8.12 7.54
N TRP A 247 -14.18 7.43 6.69
CA TRP A 247 -14.28 7.62 5.24
C TRP A 247 -15.68 7.22 4.73
N LEU A 248 -16.25 6.13 5.24
CA LEU A 248 -17.56 5.62 4.84
C LEU A 248 -18.71 6.56 5.24
N VAL A 249 -18.65 7.13 6.45
CA VAL A 249 -19.59 8.16 6.94
C VAL A 249 -19.46 9.47 6.14
N GLY A 250 -18.25 9.80 5.66
CA GLY A 250 -18.00 10.96 4.82
C GLY A 250 -18.15 12.29 5.56
N ALA A 251 -18.75 13.29 4.90
CA ALA A 251 -18.86 14.64 5.44
C ALA A 251 -19.97 14.81 6.50
N GLY A 252 -20.78 13.78 6.75
CA GLY A 252 -21.90 13.79 7.68
C GLY A 252 -23.15 14.48 7.13
N ASP A 253 -23.42 14.34 5.83
CA ASP A 253 -24.57 14.96 5.17
C ASP A 253 -25.89 14.21 5.49
N ASP A 254 -25.80 12.91 5.76
CA ASP A 254 -26.94 12.07 6.15
C ASP A 254 -27.02 11.97 7.68
N ILE A 255 -28.03 12.62 8.27
CA ILE A 255 -28.28 12.59 9.71
C ILE A 255 -28.65 11.19 10.22
N GLY A 256 -29.39 10.41 9.42
CA GLY A 256 -29.82 9.07 9.82
C GLY A 256 -28.65 8.10 9.95
N ILE A 257 -27.67 8.20 9.05
CA ILE A 257 -26.40 7.47 9.17
C ILE A 257 -25.64 7.92 10.42
N LEU A 258 -25.49 9.23 10.65
CA LEU A 258 -24.78 9.73 11.83
C LEU A 258 -25.40 9.24 13.14
N GLU A 259 -26.71 9.35 13.29
CA GLU A 259 -27.43 8.90 14.49
C GLU A 259 -27.28 7.39 14.72
N ARG A 260 -27.46 6.59 13.65
CA ARG A 260 -27.27 5.14 13.70
C ARG A 260 -25.86 4.78 14.14
N GLU A 261 -24.84 5.32 13.49
CA GLU A 261 -23.45 4.97 13.79
C GLU A 261 -23.00 5.49 15.16
N ILE A 262 -23.52 6.64 15.62
CA ILE A 262 -23.31 7.12 17.00
C ILE A 262 -23.89 6.12 18.00
N ALA A 263 -25.09 5.59 17.78
CA ALA A 263 -25.71 4.61 18.68
C ALA A 263 -24.91 3.30 18.75
N VAL A 264 -24.42 2.82 17.59
CA VAL A 264 -23.55 1.64 17.52
C VAL A 264 -22.26 1.86 18.31
N ILE A 265 -21.57 2.97 18.08
CA ILE A 265 -20.31 3.26 18.78
C ILE A 265 -20.51 3.50 20.27
N GLN A 266 -21.64 4.10 20.67
CA GLN A 266 -21.98 4.25 22.09
C GLN A 266 -22.13 2.89 22.76
N SER A 267 -22.83 1.96 22.11
CA SER A 267 -22.98 0.59 22.63
C SER A 267 -21.62 -0.09 22.81
N LEU A 268 -20.71 0.08 21.84
CA LEU A 268 -19.34 -0.43 21.95
C LEU A 268 -18.52 0.27 23.05
N LEU A 269 -18.71 1.58 23.27
CA LEU A 269 -18.05 2.29 24.38
C LEU A 269 -18.56 1.82 25.74
N ASP A 270 -19.84 1.46 25.85
CA ASP A 270 -20.41 0.95 27.09
C ASP A 270 -19.78 -0.41 27.49
N GLU A 271 -19.43 -1.23 26.49
CA GLU A 271 -18.69 -2.49 26.68
C GLU A 271 -17.18 -2.26 26.90
N GLU A 272 -16.58 -1.29 26.20
CA GLU A 272 -15.16 -0.96 26.22
C GLU A 272 -14.92 0.50 26.66
N PRO A 273 -15.11 0.83 27.96
CA PRO A 273 -15.18 2.22 28.46
C PRO A 273 -13.87 3.00 28.32
N ASP A 274 -12.74 2.31 28.21
CA ASP A 274 -11.43 2.92 27.99
C ASP A 274 -11.04 2.98 26.49
N SER A 275 -11.98 2.70 25.58
CA SER A 275 -11.71 2.77 24.14
C SER A 275 -11.60 4.21 23.67
N LYS A 276 -10.35 4.66 23.51
CA LYS A 276 -10.06 5.98 22.92
C LYS A 276 -10.68 6.16 21.53
N TRP A 277 -10.78 5.09 20.75
CA TRP A 277 -11.28 5.19 19.38
C TRP A 277 -12.80 5.38 19.34
N CYS A 278 -13.54 4.72 20.24
CA CYS A 278 -14.96 4.96 20.41
C CYS A 278 -15.20 6.42 20.82
N MET A 279 -14.52 6.89 21.87
CA MET A 279 -14.66 8.27 22.34
C MET A 279 -14.27 9.30 21.26
N GLU A 280 -13.14 9.13 20.57
CA GLU A 280 -12.73 10.04 19.50
C GLU A 280 -13.74 10.07 18.35
N SER A 281 -14.32 8.92 17.98
CA SER A 281 -15.27 8.82 16.87
C SER A 281 -16.63 9.39 17.24
N LEU A 282 -17.11 9.18 18.47
CA LEU A 282 -18.32 9.83 18.99
C LEU A 282 -18.18 11.35 18.98
N VAL A 283 -17.05 11.89 19.49
CA VAL A 283 -16.80 13.34 19.44
C VAL A 283 -16.78 13.83 17.99
N HIS A 284 -16.15 13.08 17.08
CA HIS A 284 -16.11 13.45 15.67
C HIS A 284 -17.52 13.53 15.05
N TYR A 285 -18.35 12.50 15.23
CA TYR A 285 -19.68 12.45 14.62
C TYR A 285 -20.69 13.40 15.28
N LYS A 286 -20.66 13.55 16.62
CA LYS A 286 -21.47 14.56 17.32
C LYS A 286 -21.11 15.98 16.87
N ARG A 287 -19.85 16.25 16.54
CA ARG A 287 -19.45 17.54 15.93
C ARG A 287 -19.97 17.72 14.50
N LEU A 288 -20.09 16.64 13.72
CA LEU A 288 -20.73 16.73 12.40
C LEU A 288 -22.23 17.04 12.54
N LEU A 289 -22.91 16.43 13.51
CA LEU A 289 -24.31 16.79 13.85
C LEU A 289 -24.44 18.27 14.21
N LEU A 290 -23.60 18.77 15.13
CA LEU A 290 -23.61 20.17 15.54
C LEU A 290 -23.34 21.13 14.36
N ARG A 291 -22.49 20.74 13.41
CA ARG A 291 -22.09 21.60 12.28
C ARG A 291 -23.10 21.58 11.13
N ASN A 292 -23.56 20.39 10.75
CA ASN A 292 -24.35 20.20 9.53
C ASN A 292 -25.86 20.16 9.81
N HIS A 293 -26.26 19.80 11.03
CA HIS A 293 -27.65 19.50 11.39
C HIS A 293 -28.09 20.21 12.68
N ALA A 294 -27.54 21.40 12.97
CA ALA A 294 -27.73 22.13 14.22
C ALA A 294 -29.20 22.34 14.62
N SER A 295 -30.08 22.57 13.64
CA SER A 295 -31.52 22.81 13.87
C SER A 295 -32.31 21.55 14.25
N LEU A 296 -31.74 20.36 14.07
CA LEU A 296 -32.40 19.07 14.29
C LEU A 296 -31.97 18.40 15.59
N VAL A 297 -31.01 18.98 16.32
CA VAL A 297 -30.38 18.34 17.48
C VAL A 297 -30.41 19.24 18.71
N ASP A 298 -30.36 18.64 19.89
CA ASP A 298 -30.15 19.37 21.15
C ASP A 298 -28.69 19.81 21.24
N HIS A 299 -28.42 21.03 20.79
CA HIS A 299 -27.08 21.63 20.76
C HIS A 299 -26.41 21.62 22.14
N SER A 300 -27.16 21.93 23.19
CA SER A 300 -26.63 22.04 24.55
C SER A 300 -26.22 20.68 25.09
N ASN A 301 -27.09 19.68 24.91
CA ASN A 301 -26.80 18.32 25.35
C ASN A 301 -25.62 17.70 24.58
N LEU A 302 -25.62 17.80 23.25
CA LEU A 302 -24.51 17.28 22.43
C LEU A 302 -23.17 17.95 22.72
N THR A 303 -23.18 19.27 22.96
CA THR A 303 -21.97 20.00 23.34
C THR A 303 -21.41 19.47 24.67
N ARG A 304 -22.27 19.36 25.69
CA ARG A 304 -21.87 18.83 27.00
C ARG A 304 -21.30 17.42 26.90
N ASP A 305 -21.96 16.55 26.13
CA ASP A 305 -21.49 15.19 25.89
C ASP A 305 -20.10 15.16 25.25
N CYS A 306 -19.87 15.99 24.24
CA CYS A 306 -18.55 16.07 23.58
C CYS A 306 -17.46 16.51 24.54
N ILE A 307 -17.73 17.52 25.38
CA ILE A 307 -16.77 18.00 26.38
C ILE A 307 -16.44 16.89 27.40
N ASN A 308 -17.45 16.17 27.89
CA ASN A 308 -17.25 15.05 28.81
C ASN A 308 -16.35 13.95 28.19
N LEU A 309 -16.60 13.57 26.94
CA LEU A 309 -15.76 12.60 26.23
C LEU A 309 -14.33 13.10 26.02
N LEU A 310 -14.14 14.39 25.69
CA LEU A 310 -12.81 14.98 25.54
C LEU A 310 -12.02 15.00 26.85
N GLU A 311 -12.69 15.24 27.98
CA GLU A 311 -12.06 15.15 29.31
C GLU A 311 -11.60 13.73 29.64
N GLN A 312 -12.40 12.72 29.28
CA GLN A 312 -12.02 11.31 29.43
C GLN A 312 -10.84 10.95 28.52
N LEU A 313 -10.87 11.38 27.25
CA LEU A 313 -9.78 11.18 26.28
C LEU A 313 -8.44 11.74 26.77
N ARG A 314 -8.45 12.87 27.51
CA ARG A 314 -7.22 13.43 28.11
C ARG A 314 -6.59 12.51 29.15
N LYS A 315 -7.37 11.63 29.78
CA LYS A 315 -6.88 10.62 30.74
C LYS A 315 -6.38 9.36 30.02
N VAL A 316 -7.12 8.91 29.00
CA VAL A 316 -6.86 7.64 28.29
C VAL A 316 -5.78 7.77 27.19
N ASP A 317 -5.67 8.91 26.51
CA ASP A 317 -4.62 9.19 25.51
C ASP A 317 -3.87 10.50 25.86
N PRO A 318 -3.06 10.50 26.95
CA PRO A 318 -2.41 11.72 27.45
C PRO A 318 -1.42 12.32 26.45
N GLY A 319 -0.90 11.52 25.51
CA GLY A 319 -0.02 11.98 24.43
C GLY A 319 -0.69 12.96 23.47
N ARG A 320 -2.03 12.98 23.42
CA ARG A 320 -2.84 13.88 22.56
C ARG A 320 -3.65 14.90 23.35
N LYS A 321 -3.39 15.10 24.65
CA LYS A 321 -4.18 15.98 25.52
C LYS A 321 -4.41 17.39 24.95
N ALA A 322 -3.38 17.98 24.33
CA ALA A 322 -3.45 19.33 23.78
C ALA A 322 -4.44 19.42 22.61
N ARG A 323 -4.47 18.39 21.76
CA ARG A 323 -5.43 18.26 20.67
C ARG A 323 -6.86 18.19 21.19
N TYR A 324 -7.10 17.45 22.28
CA TYR A 324 -8.45 17.34 22.86
C TYR A 324 -8.91 18.66 23.50
N SER A 325 -8.00 19.39 24.15
CA SER A 325 -8.28 20.74 24.66
C SER A 325 -8.66 21.72 23.55
N GLU A 326 -7.88 21.75 22.46
CA GLU A 326 -8.16 22.62 21.30
C GLU A 326 -9.53 22.28 20.67
N ILE A 327 -9.85 21.00 20.52
CA ILE A 327 -11.17 20.58 20.02
C ILE A 327 -12.28 21.08 20.96
N GLY A 328 -12.10 20.98 22.28
CA GLY A 328 -13.07 21.44 23.27
C GLY A 328 -13.34 22.94 23.18
N GLU A 329 -12.28 23.75 23.06
CA GLU A 329 -12.38 25.21 22.88
C GLU A 329 -13.19 25.58 21.63
N VAL A 330 -12.94 24.89 20.51
CA VAL A 330 -13.69 25.11 19.26
C VAL A 330 -15.18 24.80 19.43
N ILE A 331 -15.54 23.72 20.11
CA ILE A 331 -16.96 23.36 20.33
C ILE A 331 -17.64 24.42 21.20
N THR A 332 -17.01 24.84 22.30
CA THR A 332 -17.58 25.85 23.20
C THR A 332 -17.80 27.19 22.48
N ASN A 333 -16.85 27.60 21.63
CA ASN A 333 -16.96 28.86 20.88
C ASN A 333 -18.07 28.83 19.82
N LEU A 334 -18.36 27.68 19.20
CA LEU A 334 -19.49 27.53 18.28
C LEU A 334 -20.84 27.72 18.99
N THR A 335 -20.94 27.31 20.26
CA THR A 335 -22.16 27.50 21.07
C THR A 335 -22.40 28.97 21.43
N VAL A 336 -21.33 29.77 21.60
CA VAL A 336 -21.45 31.21 21.93
C VAL A 336 -21.89 32.05 20.73
N LEU A 337 -21.61 31.63 19.50
CA LEU A 337 -22.01 32.34 18.28
C LEU A 337 -23.41 31.99 17.78
N SER A 338 -24.04 30.96 18.37
CA SER A 338 -25.36 30.44 17.97
C SER A 338 -26.50 30.86 18.91
N ILE A 339 -26.18 31.60 19.99
CA ILE A 339 -27.09 32.27 20.94
C ILE A 339 -27.08 33.75 20.60
#